data_AF-A0A3E0LU08-F1
#
_entry.id   AF-A0A3E0LU08-F1
#
_cell.length_a   1.000
_cell.length_b   1.000
_cell.length_c   1.000
_cell.angle_alpha   90.00
_cell.angle_beta   90.00
_cell.angle_gamma   90.00
#
_symmetry.space_group_name_H-M   'P 1'
#
loop_
_entity.id
_entity.type
_entity.pdbx_description
1 polymer ?
#
loop_
_entity_poly.entity_id
_entity_poly.type
_entity_poly.pdbx_seq_one_letter_code
_entity_poly.pdbx_strand_id
1 'polypeptide(L)'
;MKNKIPLLLSLFWLSGCEMLSQALQNIKVSPNATNPTSSAGQCADKPTGVLKKTKPVTLSSQSVSESDQVSETKAVGFLFDGKAGETLSYSTKDDICLWVIQPNNLPLSGTKLPENGKYTVQVVSKQGSKTFTLEMSLGTLQTSLPQSPPPSPAVYPLGTSPPSPPPNSLTQEEAYNLVANWYKAKPRMFGPSYDENLVSQYTTGTMYYDNLRKGDGGSLGWLKNNGCYYTYDYSNIRSVQSFNPSSTQPSLTVRVSERLQLHGPASAGCDNRPKTYTKTITYWFAKDNGIWKLERTNAI
;
A
#
# COMPACT_ATOMS: atom_id res chain seq x y z
N MET A 1 -39.27 -0.49 -34.94
CA MET A 1 -38.12 -0.24 -35.85
C MET A 1 -36.85 -0.64 -35.11
N LYS A 2 -36.08 -1.59 -35.66
CA LYS A 2 -34.87 -2.15 -35.06
C LYS A 2 -33.67 -1.39 -35.62
N ASN A 3 -33.00 -0.57 -34.82
CA ASN A 3 -31.67 -0.06 -35.16
C ASN A 3 -30.63 -0.70 -34.26
N LYS A 4 -29.86 -1.62 -34.87
CA LYS A 4 -28.66 -2.23 -34.32
C LYS A 4 -27.48 -1.30 -34.60
N ILE A 5 -26.71 -0.94 -33.58
CA ILE A 5 -25.41 -0.28 -33.73
C ILE A 5 -24.34 -1.38 -33.55
N PRO A 6 -23.40 -1.55 -34.48
CA PRO A 6 -22.42 -2.62 -34.42
C PRO A 6 -21.27 -2.25 -33.47
N LEU A 7 -21.00 -3.14 -32.51
CA LEU A 7 -19.81 -3.09 -31.66
C LEU A 7 -18.70 -3.86 -32.36
N LEU A 8 -17.61 -3.18 -32.71
CA LEU A 8 -16.40 -3.76 -33.27
C LEU A 8 -15.69 -4.61 -32.21
N LEU A 9 -15.87 -5.93 -32.31
CA LEU A 9 -15.05 -6.96 -31.68
C LEU A 9 -13.79 -7.19 -32.52
N SER A 10 -12.61 -6.94 -31.97
CA SER A 10 -11.36 -7.51 -32.50
C SER A 10 -11.04 -8.82 -31.77
N LEU A 11 -11.44 -9.94 -32.40
CA LEU A 11 -10.91 -11.27 -32.13
C LEU A 11 -9.48 -11.36 -32.70
N PHE A 12 -8.53 -11.84 -31.88
CA PHE A 12 -7.39 -12.59 -32.42
C PHE A 12 -7.47 -14.01 -31.86
N TRP A 13 -7.93 -14.91 -32.74
CA TRP A 13 -7.71 -16.35 -32.65
C TRP A 13 -6.30 -16.66 -33.15
N LEU A 14 -5.55 -17.46 -32.40
CA LEU A 14 -4.54 -18.34 -32.97
C LEU A 14 -4.78 -19.74 -32.40
N SER A 15 -5.19 -20.61 -33.30
CA SER A 15 -5.36 -22.05 -33.15
C SER A 15 -4.03 -22.75 -32.85
N GLY A 16 -4.10 -23.87 -32.14
CA GLY A 16 -3.01 -24.83 -32.01
C GLY A 16 -3.41 -26.02 -31.15
N CYS A 17 -3.90 -27.07 -31.81
CA CYS A 17 -4.27 -28.38 -31.26
C CYS A 17 -3.07 -29.15 -30.68
N GLU A 18 -3.32 -29.93 -29.63
CA GLU A 18 -3.10 -31.38 -29.48
C GLU A 18 -2.52 -31.86 -28.14
N MET A 19 -2.88 -33.12 -27.84
CA MET A 19 -2.95 -33.80 -26.55
C MET A 19 -1.63 -33.96 -25.80
N LEU A 20 -1.72 -34.05 -24.46
CA LEU A 20 -1.29 -35.27 -23.74
C LEU A 20 -1.93 -35.32 -22.33
N SER A 21 -2.75 -36.36 -22.09
CA SER A 21 -3.09 -36.84 -20.75
C SER A 21 -2.15 -38.00 -20.42
N GLN A 22 -1.50 -37.92 -19.25
CA GLN A 22 -1.21 -39.04 -18.34
C GLN A 22 -0.29 -38.57 -17.21
N ALA A 23 -0.82 -38.50 -15.98
CA ALA A 23 -0.09 -38.77 -14.74
C ALA A 23 -1.10 -38.79 -13.58
N LEU A 24 -1.87 -39.88 -13.48
CA LEU A 24 -2.40 -40.33 -12.20
C LEU A 24 -1.65 -41.60 -11.86
N GLN A 25 -0.81 -41.55 -10.83
CA GLN A 25 -0.73 -42.54 -9.74
C GLN A 25 0.39 -42.17 -8.76
N ASN A 26 0.09 -42.38 -7.47
CA ASN A 26 0.95 -42.33 -6.29
C ASN A 26 1.04 -41.00 -5.51
N ILE A 27 -0.05 -40.63 -4.84
CA ILE A 27 0.06 -39.95 -3.53
C ILE A 27 -0.23 -40.99 -2.44
N LYS A 28 0.84 -41.48 -1.84
CA LYS A 28 0.82 -42.28 -0.62
C LYS A 28 0.53 -41.31 0.53
N VAL A 29 -0.68 -41.38 1.08
CA VAL A 29 -1.05 -40.68 2.31
C VAL A 29 -0.27 -41.31 3.46
N SER A 30 0.55 -40.50 4.15
CA SER A 30 1.10 -40.85 5.45
C SER A 30 0.82 -39.67 6.40
N PRO A 31 0.16 -39.91 7.54
CA PRO A 31 -0.12 -38.87 8.52
C PRO A 31 1.10 -38.75 9.43
N ASN A 32 1.81 -37.64 9.39
CA ASN A 32 2.60 -37.25 10.55
C ASN A 32 2.60 -35.73 10.71
N ALA A 33 1.74 -35.28 11.62
CA ALA A 33 1.86 -34.00 12.25
C ALA A 33 3.11 -34.04 13.15
N THR A 34 4.13 -33.29 12.76
CA THR A 34 5.24 -32.96 13.65
C THR A 34 5.42 -31.46 13.60
N ASN A 35 5.12 -30.83 14.74
CA ASN A 35 5.39 -29.43 15.03
C ASN A 35 6.80 -29.04 14.59
N PRO A 36 7.01 -27.85 14.00
CA PRO A 36 8.35 -27.29 13.96
C PRO A 36 8.75 -26.87 15.38
N THR A 37 9.60 -27.69 15.99
CA THR A 37 10.40 -27.38 17.17
C THR A 37 11.15 -26.07 16.94
N SER A 38 10.73 -25.01 17.62
CA SER A 38 11.48 -23.77 17.75
C SER A 38 12.74 -24.03 18.57
N SER A 39 13.91 -23.88 17.95
CA SER A 39 15.18 -23.81 18.67
C SER A 39 15.16 -22.59 19.60
N ALA A 40 15.21 -22.84 20.90
CA ALA A 40 15.36 -21.80 21.90
C ALA A 40 16.74 -21.12 21.75
N GLY A 41 16.75 -19.80 21.54
CA GLY A 41 17.94 -18.96 21.69
C GLY A 41 18.39 -18.18 20.45
N GLN A 42 17.83 -18.43 19.26
CA GLN A 42 18.13 -17.65 18.05
C GLN A 42 16.86 -17.04 17.46
N CYS A 43 16.99 -15.83 16.91
CA CYS A 43 15.88 -15.20 16.20
C CYS A 43 15.53 -16.03 14.97
N ALA A 44 14.24 -16.28 14.79
CA ALA A 44 13.75 -16.96 13.59
C ALA A 44 14.05 -16.13 12.32
N ASP A 45 14.26 -16.80 11.21
CA ASP A 45 14.51 -16.16 9.91
C ASP A 45 13.33 -15.31 9.41
N LYS A 46 12.14 -15.49 10.00
CA LYS A 46 10.91 -14.77 9.66
C LYS A 46 10.27 -14.16 10.89
N PRO A 47 9.48 -13.08 10.73
CA PRO A 47 8.74 -12.48 11.84
C PRO A 47 7.91 -13.53 12.57
N THR A 48 8.13 -13.61 13.87
CA THR A 48 7.37 -14.46 14.78
C THR A 48 6.56 -13.59 15.74
N GLY A 49 5.53 -14.17 16.36
CA GLY A 49 4.62 -13.47 17.25
C GLY A 49 3.49 -12.71 16.55
N VAL A 50 2.39 -12.52 17.28
CA VAL A 50 1.21 -11.81 16.78
C VAL A 50 1.37 -10.32 17.05
N LEU A 51 1.34 -9.51 15.99
CA LEU A 51 1.37 -8.07 16.07
C LEU A 51 0.02 -7.55 16.59
N LYS A 52 -0.08 -7.32 17.91
CA LYS A 52 -1.32 -6.85 18.55
C LYS A 52 -1.39 -5.34 18.72
N LYS A 53 -0.24 -4.68 18.75
CA LYS A 53 -0.10 -3.26 19.04
C LYS A 53 0.87 -2.62 18.06
N THR A 54 0.47 -1.49 17.49
CA THR A 54 1.32 -0.68 16.64
C THR A 54 1.39 0.75 17.17
N LYS A 55 2.58 1.34 17.16
CA LYS A 55 2.85 2.72 17.58
C LYS A 55 3.46 3.50 16.41
N PRO A 56 2.88 4.64 16.00
CA PRO A 56 3.55 5.52 15.03
C PRO A 56 4.79 6.16 15.64
N VAL A 57 5.87 6.23 14.87
CA VAL A 57 7.12 6.91 15.23
C VAL A 57 7.62 7.74 14.04
N THR A 58 8.10 8.95 14.31
CA THR A 58 8.71 9.80 13.30
C THR A 58 10.21 9.61 13.35
N LEU A 59 10.78 9.01 12.30
CA LEU A 59 12.23 8.85 12.17
C LEU A 59 12.82 9.93 11.29
N SER A 60 14.02 10.38 11.65
CA SER A 60 14.84 11.33 10.89
C SER A 60 16.31 10.99 11.10
N SER A 61 17.24 11.86 10.73
CA SER A 61 18.66 11.68 11.04
C SER A 61 18.98 11.69 12.54
N GLN A 62 18.10 12.27 13.36
CA GLN A 62 18.22 12.23 14.81
C GLN A 62 17.68 10.90 15.36
N SER A 63 18.44 10.29 16.27
CA SER A 63 18.05 9.06 16.95
C SER A 63 16.89 9.31 17.91
N VAL A 64 15.86 8.48 17.83
CA VAL A 64 14.76 8.42 18.79
C VAL A 64 14.85 7.14 19.60
N SER A 65 14.43 7.17 20.86
CA SER A 65 14.44 6.01 21.77
C SER A 65 13.01 5.61 22.13
N GLU A 66 12.67 4.35 21.91
CA GLU A 66 11.34 3.78 22.13
C GLU A 66 11.42 2.58 23.07
N SER A 67 10.43 2.42 23.96
CA SER A 67 10.37 1.32 24.93
C SER A 67 8.96 0.74 25.04
N ASP A 68 8.86 -0.58 25.10
CA ASP A 68 7.61 -1.31 25.32
C ASP A 68 7.85 -2.70 25.91
N GLN A 69 6.77 -3.40 26.28
CA GLN A 69 6.81 -4.80 26.74
C GLN A 69 6.46 -5.78 25.62
N VAL A 70 7.27 -6.83 25.49
CA VAL A 70 7.09 -7.91 24.50
C VAL A 70 7.21 -9.28 25.14
N SER A 71 6.78 -10.31 24.41
CA SER A 71 7.03 -11.72 24.75
C SER A 71 7.29 -12.52 23.47
N GLU A 72 7.58 -13.82 23.60
CA GLU A 72 7.76 -14.74 22.46
C GLU A 72 6.56 -14.78 21.51
N THR A 73 5.34 -14.52 22.01
CA THR A 73 4.10 -14.62 21.21
C THR A 73 3.39 -13.28 20.99
N LYS A 74 3.78 -12.23 21.73
CA LYS A 74 3.18 -10.90 21.64
C LYS A 74 4.21 -9.90 21.14
N ALA A 75 4.01 -9.44 19.91
CA ALA A 75 4.87 -8.46 19.26
C ALA A 75 4.31 -7.04 19.38
N VAL A 76 5.21 -6.06 19.33
CA VAL A 76 4.90 -4.65 19.11
C VAL A 76 5.47 -4.20 17.76
N GLY A 77 4.79 -3.26 17.10
CA GLY A 77 5.24 -2.69 15.82
C GLY A 77 5.42 -1.19 15.89
N PHE A 78 6.54 -0.67 15.40
CA PHE A 78 6.73 0.77 15.20
C PHE A 78 6.53 1.13 13.74
N LEU A 79 5.53 1.95 13.46
CA LEU A 79 5.19 2.40 12.12
C LEU A 79 5.92 3.69 11.82
N PHE A 80 6.76 3.70 10.78
CA PHE A 80 7.44 4.91 10.33
C PHE A 80 7.32 5.05 8.81
N ASP A 81 7.38 6.29 8.34
CA ASP A 81 7.39 6.59 6.91
C ASP A 81 8.84 6.67 6.44
N GLY A 82 9.18 5.88 5.43
CA GLY A 82 10.52 5.79 4.87
C GLY A 82 10.54 6.01 3.36
N LYS A 83 11.68 6.46 2.84
CA LYS A 83 11.92 6.69 1.42
C LYS A 83 12.95 5.72 0.87
N ALA A 84 12.78 5.34 -0.39
CA ALA A 84 13.72 4.53 -1.13
C ALA A 84 15.12 5.18 -1.10
N GLY A 85 16.12 4.37 -0.76
CA GLY A 85 17.50 4.80 -0.63
C GLY A 85 17.91 5.28 0.76
N GLU A 86 16.95 5.59 1.65
CA GLU A 86 17.25 5.83 3.07
C GLU A 86 17.71 4.52 3.73
N THR A 87 18.47 4.65 4.81
CA THR A 87 18.95 3.50 5.59
C THR A 87 18.37 3.60 6.99
N LEU A 88 17.59 2.62 7.42
CA LEU A 88 17.17 2.51 8.81
C LEU A 88 18.35 2.03 9.65
N SER A 89 18.74 2.80 10.66
CA SER A 89 19.67 2.33 11.69
C SER A 89 18.95 2.11 13.00
N TYR A 90 19.36 1.08 13.74
CA TYR A 90 18.78 0.77 15.04
C TYR A 90 19.80 0.13 15.97
N SER A 91 19.60 0.30 17.28
CA SER A 91 20.44 -0.27 18.32
C SER A 91 19.61 -0.63 19.56
N THR A 92 19.98 -1.73 20.21
CA THR A 92 19.38 -2.16 21.47
C THR A 92 20.40 -2.95 22.28
N LYS A 93 20.30 -2.88 23.61
CA LYS A 93 21.08 -3.73 24.54
C LYS A 93 20.28 -4.94 25.01
N ASP A 94 19.01 -5.02 24.63
CA ASP A 94 18.09 -6.04 25.10
C ASP A 94 18.05 -7.26 24.18
N ASP A 95 17.88 -8.44 24.77
CA ASP A 95 17.64 -9.68 24.02
C ASP A 95 16.26 -9.74 23.35
N ILE A 96 16.14 -9.03 22.23
CA ILE A 96 14.96 -9.00 21.36
C ILE A 96 15.29 -9.47 19.93
N CYS A 97 14.25 -9.82 19.18
CA CYS A 97 14.31 -10.03 17.74
C CYS A 97 13.54 -8.92 17.03
N LEU A 98 14.09 -8.45 15.90
CA LEU A 98 13.58 -7.32 15.14
C LEU A 98 13.48 -7.68 13.66
N TRP A 99 12.34 -7.39 13.06
CA TRP A 99 12.16 -7.45 11.60
C TRP A 99 11.57 -6.14 11.11
N VAL A 100 12.10 -5.65 10.00
CA VAL A 100 11.52 -4.50 9.30
C VAL A 100 10.59 -5.05 8.23
N ILE A 101 9.31 -4.75 8.34
CA ILE A 101 8.29 -5.14 7.38
C ILE A 101 8.08 -3.96 6.45
N GLN A 102 8.24 -4.23 5.16
CA GLN A 102 8.10 -3.26 4.09
C GLN A 102 6.61 -2.88 3.86
N PRO A 103 6.33 -1.80 3.12
CA PRO A 103 4.98 -1.46 2.70
C PRO A 103 4.23 -2.61 2.00
N ASN A 104 4.96 -3.51 1.35
CA ASN A 104 4.42 -4.71 0.70
C ASN A 104 4.16 -5.90 1.65
N ASN A 105 4.30 -5.72 2.97
CA ASN A 105 4.19 -6.73 4.04
C ASN A 105 5.23 -7.85 4.00
N LEU A 106 6.31 -7.69 3.26
CA LEU A 106 7.45 -8.63 3.27
C LEU A 106 8.54 -8.15 4.23
N PRO A 107 9.28 -9.07 4.87
CA PRO A 107 10.47 -8.71 5.63
C PRO A 107 11.55 -8.12 4.71
N LEU A 108 12.06 -6.95 5.09
CA LEU A 108 13.21 -6.32 4.48
C LEU A 108 14.47 -7.12 4.82
N SER A 109 15.28 -7.41 3.80
CA SER A 109 16.62 -7.95 3.98
C SER A 109 17.62 -6.79 4.05
N GLY A 110 18.25 -6.60 5.22
CA GLY A 110 19.16 -5.49 5.47
C GLY A 110 18.45 -4.23 6.00
N THR A 111 19.11 -3.08 5.85
CA THR A 111 18.68 -1.80 6.46
C THR A 111 18.33 -0.71 5.44
N LYS A 112 18.70 -0.88 4.17
CA LYS A 112 18.40 0.08 3.11
C LYS A 112 16.96 -0.10 2.65
N LEU A 113 16.18 0.98 2.71
CA LEU A 113 14.79 0.99 2.32
C LEU A 113 14.70 0.96 0.79
N PRO A 114 14.08 -0.06 0.19
CA PRO A 114 14.05 -0.20 -1.27
C PRO A 114 12.92 0.60 -1.92
N GLU A 115 11.90 0.97 -1.15
CA GLU A 115 10.70 1.65 -1.64
C GLU A 115 10.23 2.76 -0.70
N ASN A 116 9.44 3.70 -1.21
CA ASN A 116 8.77 4.67 -0.35
C ASN A 116 7.56 4.02 0.31
N GLY A 117 7.27 4.38 1.55
CA GLY A 117 6.00 4.04 2.20
C GLY A 117 6.13 3.84 3.69
N LYS A 118 5.07 3.26 4.26
CA LYS A 118 5.00 2.97 5.68
C LYS A 118 5.64 1.61 5.97
N TYR A 119 6.73 1.63 6.72
CA TYR A 119 7.43 0.46 7.21
C TYR A 119 6.98 0.14 8.64
N THR A 120 7.07 -1.13 9.03
CA THR A 120 6.84 -1.55 10.42
C THR A 120 8.08 -2.21 10.98
N VAL A 121 8.63 -1.68 12.07
CA VAL A 121 9.64 -2.39 12.86
C VAL A 121 8.90 -3.28 13.85
N GLN A 122 8.83 -4.59 13.60
CA GLN A 122 8.23 -5.57 14.49
C GLN A 122 9.27 -6.10 15.48
N VAL A 123 8.93 -6.07 16.78
CA VAL A 123 9.80 -6.48 17.87
C VAL A 123 9.14 -7.55 18.74
N VAL A 124 9.90 -8.60 19.08
CA VAL A 124 9.52 -9.67 20.04
C VAL A 124 10.65 -10.01 21.01
N SER A 125 10.32 -10.65 22.12
CA SER A 125 11.34 -11.21 23.02
C SER A 125 11.93 -12.48 22.42
N LYS A 126 13.26 -12.69 22.57
CA LYS A 126 13.89 -13.99 22.26
C LYS A 126 13.38 -15.10 23.17
N GLN A 127 13.07 -14.76 24.43
CA GLN A 127 12.59 -15.69 25.44
C GLN A 127 11.81 -14.96 26.53
N GLY A 128 10.76 -15.58 27.06
CA GLY A 128 9.94 -15.03 28.12
C GLY A 128 9.26 -13.73 27.74
N SER A 129 8.90 -12.92 28.74
CA SER A 129 8.42 -11.56 28.55
C SER A 129 9.41 -10.57 29.17
N LYS A 130 9.65 -9.46 28.49
CA LYS A 130 10.53 -8.40 28.98
C LYS A 130 10.15 -7.03 28.43
N THR A 131 10.64 -6.01 29.11
CA THR A 131 10.69 -4.64 28.58
C THR A 131 11.99 -4.49 27.78
N PHE A 132 11.94 -3.77 26.67
CA PHE A 132 13.13 -3.42 25.88
C PHE A 132 13.22 -1.92 25.65
N THR A 133 14.39 -1.46 25.24
CA THR A 133 14.63 -0.13 24.69
C THR A 133 15.26 -0.27 23.31
N LEU A 134 14.71 0.44 22.32
CA LEU A 134 15.15 0.44 20.93
C LEU A 134 15.41 1.87 20.46
N GLU A 135 16.64 2.13 20.06
CA GLU A 135 17.02 3.38 19.39
C GLU A 135 16.90 3.21 17.87
N MET A 136 16.33 4.19 17.19
CA MET A 136 16.12 4.18 15.73
C MET A 136 16.41 5.53 15.09
N SER A 137 16.96 5.53 13.88
CA SER A 137 17.13 6.71 13.02
C SER A 137 17.11 6.34 11.53
N LEU A 138 16.99 7.34 10.65
CA LEU A 138 17.24 7.25 9.21
C LEU A 138 18.62 7.87 8.91
N GLY A 139 19.57 7.06 8.47
CA GLY A 139 20.98 7.44 8.31
C GLY A 139 21.85 6.78 9.37
N THR A 140 22.84 7.48 9.91
CA THR A 140 23.69 6.97 11.01
C THR A 140 23.02 7.21 12.36
N LEU A 141 23.25 6.32 13.34
CA LEU A 141 22.87 6.60 14.74
C LEU A 141 23.77 7.72 15.26
N GLN A 142 23.24 8.93 15.39
CA GLN A 142 23.92 9.99 16.11
C GLN A 142 23.65 9.81 17.60
N THR A 143 24.71 9.55 18.36
CA THR A 143 24.69 9.65 19.82
C THR A 143 24.43 11.11 20.18
N SER A 144 23.30 11.40 20.80
CA SER A 144 23.03 12.72 21.37
C SER A 144 24.00 12.95 22.53
N LEU A 145 25.13 13.61 22.26
CA LEU A 145 25.99 14.15 23.31
C LEU A 145 25.23 15.26 24.06
N PRO A 146 25.46 15.43 25.38
CA PRO A 146 24.87 16.52 26.15
C PRO A 146 25.20 17.86 25.50
N GLN A 147 24.19 18.68 25.21
CA GLN A 147 24.39 20.01 24.65
C GLN A 147 25.21 20.86 25.62
N SER A 148 26.45 21.16 25.22
CA SER A 148 27.27 22.22 25.83
C SER A 148 26.68 23.58 25.45
N PRO A 149 26.80 24.63 26.30
CA PRO A 149 26.19 25.93 26.05
C PRO A 149 26.62 26.52 24.69
N PRO A 150 25.74 27.28 24.02
CA PRO A 150 25.98 27.76 22.66
C PRO A 150 27.19 28.71 22.61
N PRO A 151 28.16 28.49 21.70
CA PRO A 151 29.10 29.53 21.34
C PRO A 151 28.42 30.59 20.45
N SER A 152 28.76 31.84 20.74
CA SER A 152 28.37 33.08 20.07
C SER A 152 28.38 32.98 18.52
N PRO A 153 27.45 33.65 17.80
CA PRO A 153 27.23 33.43 16.37
C PRO A 153 28.38 33.94 15.50
N ALA A 154 28.99 33.04 14.73
CA ALA A 154 29.77 33.37 13.54
C ALA A 154 28.83 33.41 12.33
N VAL A 155 28.91 34.49 11.56
CA VAL A 155 28.10 34.77 10.37
C VAL A 155 28.51 33.82 9.23
N TYR A 156 27.57 33.00 8.76
CA TYR A 156 27.68 32.23 7.52
C TYR A 156 26.56 32.63 6.53
N PRO A 157 26.84 32.67 5.22
CA PRO A 157 25.87 33.14 4.21
C PRO A 157 24.71 32.16 4.03
N LEU A 158 23.52 32.74 3.89
CA LEU A 158 22.21 32.10 3.78
C LEU A 158 22.12 31.26 2.48
N GLY A 159 22.23 29.94 2.61
CA GLY A 159 21.82 29.01 1.56
C GLY A 159 20.30 28.96 1.48
N THR A 160 19.74 29.32 0.34
CA THR A 160 18.30 29.38 0.07
C THR A 160 17.66 27.99 0.22
N SER A 161 16.87 27.80 1.27
CA SER A 161 15.99 26.64 1.42
C SER A 161 14.95 26.64 0.28
N PRO A 162 14.60 25.48 -0.31
CA PRO A 162 13.55 25.41 -1.33
C PRO A 162 12.25 26.07 -0.81
N PRO A 163 11.52 26.81 -1.65
CA PRO A 163 10.30 27.49 -1.23
C PRO A 163 9.31 26.47 -0.65
N SER A 164 8.88 26.73 0.58
CA SER A 164 7.80 25.96 1.22
C SER A 164 6.56 26.02 0.32
N PRO A 165 5.89 24.87 0.04
CA PRO A 165 4.73 24.86 -0.82
C PRO A 165 3.64 25.77 -0.25
N PRO A 166 2.91 26.52 -1.11
CA PRO A 166 1.91 27.47 -0.63
C PRO A 166 0.84 26.75 0.20
N PRO A 167 0.34 27.37 1.29
CA PRO A 167 -0.48 26.75 2.34
C PRO A 167 -1.84 26.17 1.92
N ASN A 168 -2.13 26.10 0.63
CA ASN A 168 -3.36 25.54 0.06
C ASN A 168 -3.11 24.56 -1.10
N SER A 169 -1.86 24.21 -1.36
CA SER A 169 -1.45 23.27 -2.41
C SER A 169 -1.53 21.83 -1.93
N LEU A 170 -1.95 20.93 -2.82
CA LEU A 170 -1.93 19.49 -2.55
C LEU A 170 -0.48 19.04 -2.44
N THR A 171 -0.14 18.34 -1.36
CA THR A 171 1.18 17.70 -1.22
C THR A 171 1.19 16.32 -1.88
N GLN A 172 2.38 15.79 -2.17
CA GLN A 172 2.52 14.44 -2.74
C GLN A 172 1.93 13.37 -1.80
N GLU A 173 2.08 13.54 -0.49
CA GLU A 173 1.57 12.61 0.52
C GLU A 173 0.03 12.63 0.54
N GLU A 174 -0.58 13.81 0.57
CA GLU A 174 -2.04 13.94 0.49
C GLU A 174 -2.58 13.35 -0.81
N ALA A 175 -1.93 13.63 -1.95
CA ALA A 175 -2.29 13.06 -3.25
C ALA A 175 -2.21 11.52 -3.24
N TYR A 176 -1.13 10.96 -2.69
CA TYR A 176 -0.96 9.52 -2.54
C TYR A 176 -2.06 8.93 -1.64
N ASN A 177 -2.35 9.55 -0.51
CA ASN A 177 -3.37 9.07 0.43
C ASN A 177 -4.76 9.07 -0.21
N LEU A 178 -5.11 10.07 -1.03
CA LEU A 178 -6.37 10.08 -1.78
C LEU A 178 -6.47 8.89 -2.74
N VAL A 179 -5.41 8.63 -3.51
CA VAL A 179 -5.37 7.49 -4.44
C VAL A 179 -5.37 6.16 -3.67
N ALA A 180 -4.57 6.03 -2.61
CA ALA A 180 -4.50 4.81 -1.79
C ALA A 180 -5.85 4.49 -1.13
N ASN A 181 -6.54 5.50 -0.59
CA ASN A 181 -7.87 5.34 -0.02
C ASN A 181 -8.91 4.93 -1.08
N TRP A 182 -8.83 5.48 -2.30
CA TRP A 182 -9.65 5.02 -3.42
C TRP A 182 -9.44 3.53 -3.72
N TYR A 183 -8.19 3.07 -3.81
CA TYR A 183 -7.84 1.66 -4.03
C TYR A 183 -8.33 0.75 -2.90
N LYS A 184 -8.13 1.16 -1.64
CA LYS A 184 -8.64 0.46 -0.45
C LYS A 184 -10.16 0.36 -0.42
N ALA A 185 -10.87 1.38 -0.92
CA ALA A 185 -12.32 1.42 -0.94
C ALA A 185 -12.95 0.61 -2.08
N LYS A 186 -12.21 0.29 -3.15
CA LYS A 186 -12.76 -0.38 -4.35
C LYS A 186 -13.58 -1.64 -4.04
N PRO A 187 -13.17 -2.55 -3.13
CA PRO A 187 -13.96 -3.74 -2.83
C PRO A 187 -15.34 -3.43 -2.26
N ARG A 188 -15.52 -2.29 -1.59
CA ARG A 188 -16.85 -1.85 -1.10
C ARG A 188 -17.64 -1.08 -2.15
N MET A 189 -16.97 -0.25 -2.95
CA MET A 189 -17.61 0.56 -4.00
C MET A 189 -18.10 -0.29 -5.17
N PHE A 190 -17.27 -1.23 -5.63
CA PHE A 190 -17.54 -2.04 -6.83
C PHE A 190 -17.85 -3.50 -6.52
N GLY A 191 -17.78 -3.90 -5.25
CA GLY A 191 -18.23 -5.20 -4.78
C GLY A 191 -19.74 -5.24 -4.48
N PRO A 192 -20.21 -6.31 -3.81
CA PRO A 192 -21.65 -6.55 -3.61
C PRO A 192 -22.42 -5.44 -2.87
N SER A 193 -21.72 -4.57 -2.15
CA SER A 193 -22.33 -3.45 -1.42
C SER A 193 -22.65 -2.23 -2.28
N TYR A 194 -22.04 -2.08 -3.46
CA TYR A 194 -22.24 -0.93 -4.36
C TYR A 194 -22.19 0.42 -3.63
N ASP A 195 -21.17 0.66 -2.81
CA ASP A 195 -21.14 1.80 -1.89
C ASP A 195 -20.91 3.13 -2.63
N GLU A 196 -22.00 3.76 -3.09
CA GLU A 196 -22.02 5.03 -3.82
C GLU A 196 -21.52 6.22 -2.96
N ASN A 197 -21.65 6.13 -1.64
CA ASN A 197 -21.17 7.16 -0.71
C ASN A 197 -19.64 7.20 -0.69
N LEU A 198 -18.98 6.03 -0.67
CA LEU A 198 -17.51 5.96 -0.78
C LEU A 198 -17.02 6.50 -2.12
N VAL A 199 -17.75 6.27 -3.22
CA VAL A 199 -17.41 6.86 -4.52
C VAL A 199 -17.50 8.38 -4.46
N SER A 200 -18.60 8.91 -3.90
CA SER A 200 -18.83 10.35 -3.72
C SER A 200 -17.82 11.01 -2.78
N GLN A 201 -17.32 10.27 -1.79
CA GLN A 201 -16.30 10.72 -0.85
C GLN A 201 -14.96 10.98 -1.53
N TYR A 202 -14.53 10.09 -2.43
CA TYR A 202 -13.19 10.14 -3.00
C TYR A 202 -13.10 10.76 -4.40
N THR A 203 -14.23 10.90 -5.12
CA THR A 203 -14.23 11.36 -6.51
C THR A 203 -15.01 12.65 -6.70
N THR A 204 -14.60 13.42 -7.71
CA THR A 204 -15.29 14.58 -8.26
C THR A 204 -15.16 14.55 -9.79
N GLY A 205 -15.72 15.56 -10.48
CA GLY A 205 -15.56 15.73 -11.93
C GLY A 205 -15.88 14.48 -12.74
N THR A 206 -15.00 14.15 -13.68
CA THR A 206 -15.17 13.03 -14.63
C THR A 206 -15.21 11.68 -13.93
N MET A 207 -14.34 11.43 -12.95
CA MET A 207 -14.37 10.16 -12.20
C MET A 207 -15.70 9.97 -11.47
N TYR A 208 -16.23 11.02 -10.84
CA TYR A 208 -17.53 10.94 -10.20
C TYR A 208 -18.65 10.68 -11.22
N TYR A 209 -18.63 11.41 -12.34
CA TYR A 209 -19.61 11.23 -13.41
C TYR A 209 -19.60 9.82 -14.00
N ASP A 210 -18.42 9.31 -14.38
CA ASP A 210 -18.27 7.98 -14.99
C ASP A 210 -18.67 6.84 -14.04
N ASN A 211 -18.50 7.02 -12.74
CA ASN A 211 -18.85 5.99 -11.76
C ASN A 211 -20.31 6.02 -11.30
N LEU A 212 -20.94 7.20 -11.21
CA LEU A 212 -22.27 7.35 -10.60
C LEU A 212 -23.37 7.96 -11.48
N ARG A 213 -23.04 8.62 -12.60
CA ARG A 213 -24.03 9.42 -13.36
C ARG A 213 -24.08 9.17 -14.86
N LYS A 214 -23.06 8.54 -15.44
CA LYS A 214 -23.01 8.29 -16.88
C LYS A 214 -24.08 7.29 -17.30
N GLY A 215 -25.00 7.70 -18.17
CA GLY A 215 -26.14 6.87 -18.55
C GLY A 215 -27.00 6.51 -17.32
N ASP A 216 -27.35 5.24 -17.17
CA ASP A 216 -28.22 4.75 -16.09
C ASP A 216 -27.46 4.51 -14.76
N GLY A 217 -26.68 5.50 -14.32
CA GLY A 217 -25.98 5.47 -13.02
C GLY A 217 -24.48 5.13 -13.07
N GLY A 218 -23.84 5.26 -14.23
CA GLY A 218 -22.41 5.04 -14.41
C GLY A 218 -21.99 3.58 -14.21
N SER A 219 -20.71 3.39 -13.90
CA SER A 219 -20.14 2.07 -13.68
C SER A 219 -20.84 1.31 -12.54
N LEU A 220 -21.21 1.99 -11.44
CA LEU A 220 -21.96 1.36 -10.35
C LEU A 220 -23.39 1.03 -10.76
N GLY A 221 -24.08 1.94 -11.46
CA GLY A 221 -25.42 1.70 -11.97
C GLY A 221 -25.48 0.47 -12.89
N TRP A 222 -24.52 0.36 -13.82
CA TRP A 222 -24.41 -0.82 -14.67
C TRP A 222 -24.20 -2.10 -13.87
N LEU A 223 -23.26 -2.09 -12.92
CA LEU A 223 -22.97 -3.25 -12.05
C LEU A 223 -24.23 -3.68 -11.28
N LYS A 224 -24.90 -2.74 -10.63
CA LYS A 224 -26.11 -2.97 -9.83
C LYS A 224 -27.28 -3.49 -10.67
N ASN A 225 -27.55 -2.87 -11.83
CA ASN A 225 -28.66 -3.24 -12.71
C ASN A 225 -28.47 -4.63 -13.34
N ASN A 226 -27.22 -5.07 -13.50
CA ASN A 226 -26.90 -6.38 -14.08
C ASN A 226 -26.61 -7.46 -13.02
N GLY A 227 -26.68 -7.14 -11.73
CA GLY A 227 -26.35 -8.07 -10.64
C GLY A 227 -24.88 -8.48 -10.64
N CYS A 228 -24.00 -7.60 -11.11
CA CYS A 228 -22.59 -7.86 -11.30
C CYS A 228 -21.74 -7.10 -10.30
N TYR A 229 -20.67 -7.70 -9.79
CA TYR A 229 -19.79 -7.07 -8.82
C TYR A 229 -18.36 -7.61 -8.90
N TYR A 230 -17.41 -6.82 -8.46
CA TYR A 230 -16.01 -7.21 -8.40
C TYR A 230 -15.62 -7.75 -7.02
N THR A 231 -14.82 -8.81 -7.01
CA THR A 231 -13.96 -9.14 -5.86
C THR A 231 -12.52 -8.82 -6.20
N TYR A 232 -11.73 -8.51 -5.19
CA TYR A 232 -10.32 -8.15 -5.33
C TYR A 232 -9.50 -9.05 -4.40
N ASP A 233 -8.57 -9.81 -4.96
CA ASP A 233 -7.54 -10.49 -4.17
C ASP A 233 -6.54 -9.45 -3.64
N TYR A 234 -6.22 -8.46 -4.47
CA TYR A 234 -5.47 -7.26 -4.10
C TYR A 234 -5.74 -6.10 -5.06
N SER A 235 -5.55 -4.88 -4.57
CA SER A 235 -5.76 -3.64 -5.32
C SER A 235 -4.80 -2.58 -4.79
N ASN A 236 -3.54 -2.63 -5.25
CA ASN A 236 -2.42 -1.99 -4.57
C ASN A 236 -1.68 -1.00 -5.48
N ILE A 237 -1.27 0.13 -4.90
CA ILE A 237 -0.25 0.99 -5.51
C ILE A 237 1.10 0.30 -5.28
N ARG A 238 1.82 0.01 -6.37
CA ARG A 238 3.18 -0.54 -6.34
C ARG A 238 4.23 0.54 -6.14
N SER A 239 4.06 1.68 -6.78
CA SER A 239 5.01 2.78 -6.66
C SER A 239 4.43 4.10 -7.16
N VAL A 240 4.95 5.21 -6.63
CA VAL A 240 4.75 6.55 -7.19
C VAL A 240 5.78 6.77 -8.28
N GLN A 241 5.33 7.16 -9.47
CA GLN A 241 6.17 7.44 -10.63
C GLN A 241 6.52 8.92 -10.73
N SER A 242 5.53 9.80 -10.50
CA SER A 242 5.73 11.25 -10.50
C SER A 242 4.63 11.98 -9.76
N PHE A 243 4.94 13.18 -9.30
CA PHE A 243 3.98 14.11 -8.70
C PHE A 243 4.17 15.50 -9.31
N ASN A 244 3.07 16.12 -9.75
CA ASN A 244 3.02 17.49 -10.19
C ASN A 244 2.23 18.32 -9.16
N PRO A 245 2.89 19.21 -8.40
CA PRO A 245 2.26 20.04 -7.37
C PRO A 245 1.51 21.26 -7.93
N SER A 246 1.08 21.23 -9.20
CA SER A 246 0.37 22.34 -9.86
C SER A 246 -0.74 22.90 -8.97
N SER A 247 -0.76 24.23 -8.80
CA SER A 247 -1.76 24.92 -7.97
C SER A 247 -3.16 24.89 -8.59
N THR A 248 -3.26 24.70 -9.90
CA THR A 248 -4.54 24.66 -10.62
C THR A 248 -5.06 23.24 -10.80
N GLN A 249 -4.19 22.30 -11.13
CA GLN A 249 -4.57 20.92 -11.40
C GLN A 249 -3.40 19.98 -11.08
N PRO A 250 -3.19 19.67 -9.79
CA PRO A 250 -2.12 18.78 -9.39
C PRO A 250 -2.39 17.36 -9.89
N SER A 251 -1.32 16.57 -10.03
CA SER A 251 -1.44 15.19 -10.51
C SER A 251 -0.42 14.24 -9.89
N LEU A 252 -0.80 12.98 -9.79
CA LEU A 252 0.03 11.89 -9.27
C LEU A 252 -0.01 10.74 -10.26
N THR A 253 1.16 10.33 -10.75
CA THR A 253 1.29 9.12 -11.56
C THR A 253 1.76 7.98 -10.68
N VAL A 254 1.03 6.88 -10.66
CA VAL A 254 1.33 5.68 -9.87
C VAL A 254 1.34 4.44 -10.75
N ARG A 255 2.18 3.47 -10.39
CA ARG A 255 2.09 2.11 -10.91
C ARG A 255 1.22 1.31 -9.96
N VAL A 256 0.18 0.68 -10.49
CA VAL A 256 -0.85 -0.04 -9.74
C VAL A 256 -0.84 -1.50 -10.18
N SER A 257 -1.08 -2.40 -9.25
CA SER A 257 -1.26 -3.82 -9.51
C SER A 257 -2.55 -4.31 -8.86
N GLU A 258 -3.40 -4.95 -9.65
CA GLU A 258 -4.67 -5.50 -9.16
C GLU A 258 -4.84 -6.94 -9.65
N ARG A 259 -5.46 -7.75 -8.80
CA ARG A 259 -6.05 -9.02 -9.19
C ARG A 259 -7.49 -9.03 -8.74
N LEU A 260 -8.40 -9.13 -9.69
CA LEU A 260 -9.83 -9.05 -9.46
C LEU A 260 -10.62 -9.99 -10.35
N GLN A 261 -11.84 -10.29 -9.93
CA GLN A 261 -12.78 -11.10 -10.67
C GLN A 261 -14.12 -10.37 -10.73
N LEU A 262 -14.74 -10.33 -11.91
CA LEU A 262 -16.14 -9.93 -12.04
C LEU A 262 -16.98 -11.18 -11.79
N HIS A 263 -17.99 -11.03 -10.95
CA HIS A 263 -18.98 -12.06 -10.63
C HIS A 263 -20.36 -11.56 -11.04
N GLY A 264 -21.26 -12.49 -11.31
CA GLY A 264 -22.65 -12.21 -11.64
C GLY A 264 -23.18 -13.15 -12.72
N PRO A 265 -24.39 -12.88 -13.24
CA PRO A 265 -24.99 -13.69 -14.28
C PRO A 265 -24.14 -13.73 -15.57
N ALA A 266 -23.89 -14.93 -16.10
CA ALA A 266 -23.21 -15.10 -17.39
C ALA A 266 -23.99 -14.43 -18.55
N SER A 267 -25.32 -14.37 -18.45
CA SER A 267 -26.19 -13.67 -19.41
C SER A 267 -25.91 -12.17 -19.50
N ALA A 268 -25.37 -11.56 -18.43
CA ALA A 268 -24.94 -10.17 -18.40
C ALA A 268 -23.45 -9.99 -18.75
N GLY A 269 -22.74 -11.08 -19.06
CA GLY A 269 -21.30 -11.06 -19.37
C GLY A 269 -20.39 -10.95 -18.14
N CYS A 270 -20.91 -11.25 -16.95
CA CYS A 270 -20.22 -10.98 -15.69
C CYS A 270 -19.42 -12.16 -15.14
N ASP A 271 -19.64 -13.38 -15.65
CA ASP A 271 -18.89 -14.57 -15.23
C ASP A 271 -17.51 -14.63 -15.91
N ASN A 272 -16.59 -13.81 -15.42
CA ASN A 272 -15.24 -13.74 -15.95
C ASN A 272 -14.25 -14.45 -15.02
N ARG A 273 -13.22 -15.04 -15.60
CA ARG A 273 -12.07 -15.55 -14.82
C ARG A 273 -11.32 -14.41 -14.13
N PRO A 274 -10.64 -14.67 -13.00
CA PRO A 274 -9.78 -13.69 -12.36
C PRO A 274 -8.78 -13.08 -13.35
N LYS A 275 -8.68 -11.75 -13.35
CA LYS A 275 -7.74 -10.98 -14.16
C LYS A 275 -6.68 -10.38 -13.24
N THR A 276 -5.43 -10.49 -13.63
CA THR A 276 -4.31 -9.82 -12.97
C THR A 276 -3.69 -8.82 -13.95
N TYR A 277 -3.44 -7.60 -13.51
CA TYR A 277 -2.72 -6.62 -14.32
C TYR A 277 -1.85 -5.71 -13.46
N THR A 278 -0.91 -5.06 -14.14
CA THR A 278 -0.15 -3.93 -13.62
C THR A 278 -0.21 -2.81 -14.64
N LYS A 279 -0.59 -1.61 -14.22
CA LYS A 279 -0.76 -0.43 -15.09
C LYS A 279 -0.16 0.80 -14.46
N THR A 280 0.31 1.72 -15.29
CA THR A 280 0.67 3.07 -14.83
C THR A 280 -0.52 3.99 -15.08
N ILE A 281 -0.93 4.74 -14.06
CA ILE A 281 -2.12 5.58 -14.10
C ILE A 281 -1.76 6.95 -13.54
N THR A 282 -2.10 8.00 -14.29
CA THR A 282 -2.06 9.38 -13.80
C THR A 282 -3.43 9.76 -13.27
N TYR A 283 -3.46 10.25 -12.03
CA TYR A 283 -4.61 10.84 -11.35
C TYR A 283 -4.45 12.34 -11.34
N TRP A 284 -5.50 13.07 -11.70
CA TRP A 284 -5.60 14.51 -11.46
C TRP A 284 -6.60 14.78 -10.35
N PHE A 285 -6.35 15.84 -9.59
CA PHE A 285 -7.14 16.20 -8.43
C PHE A 285 -7.82 17.55 -8.63
N ALA A 286 -8.99 17.70 -8.04
CA ALA A 286 -9.70 18.97 -7.95
C ALA A 286 -10.30 19.11 -6.55
N LYS A 287 -10.52 20.35 -6.12
CA LYS A 287 -11.26 20.63 -4.88
C LYS A 287 -12.76 20.56 -5.16
N ASP A 288 -13.48 19.87 -4.28
CA ASP A 288 -14.93 19.87 -4.17
C ASP A 288 -15.27 20.36 -2.76
N ASN A 289 -15.93 21.52 -2.65
CA ASN A 289 -16.17 22.21 -1.38
C ASN A 289 -14.90 22.37 -0.51
N GLY A 290 -13.78 22.70 -1.14
CA GLY A 290 -12.48 22.88 -0.46
C GLY A 290 -11.71 21.59 -0.16
N ILE A 291 -12.32 20.41 -0.37
CA ILE A 291 -11.72 19.10 -0.10
C ILE A 291 -11.15 18.52 -1.40
N TRP A 292 -9.89 18.08 -1.38
CA TRP A 292 -9.26 17.43 -2.53
C TRP A 292 -9.89 16.06 -2.83
N LYS A 293 -10.22 15.81 -4.10
CA LYS A 293 -10.78 14.55 -4.60
C LYS A 293 -10.17 14.18 -5.95
N LEU A 294 -10.33 12.92 -6.36
CA LEU A 294 -9.91 12.42 -7.67
C LEU A 294 -10.86 12.95 -8.75
N GLU A 295 -10.36 13.72 -9.71
CA GLU A 295 -11.16 14.37 -10.75
C GLU A 295 -11.19 13.55 -12.05
N ARG A 296 -10.03 13.10 -12.53
CA ARG A 296 -9.94 12.23 -13.71
C ARG A 296 -8.71 11.34 -13.64
N THR A 297 -8.69 10.33 -14.50
CA THR A 297 -7.56 9.42 -14.64
C THR A 297 -7.19 9.18 -16.09
N ASN A 298 -5.94 8.83 -16.33
CA ASN A 298 -5.47 8.33 -17.61
C ASN A 298 -4.56 7.13 -17.39
N ALA A 299 -4.85 6.01 -18.04
CA ALA A 299 -3.94 4.86 -18.05
C ALA A 299 -2.92 5.03 -19.18
N ILE A 300 -1.66 4.75 -18.89
CA ILE A 300 -0.51 4.84 -19.80
C ILE A 300 -0.11 3.43 -20.23
#